data_AF-A0A839Q0F4-F1
#
_entry.id   AF-A0A839Q0F4-F1
#
_cell.length_a   1.000
_cell.length_b   1.000
_cell.length_c   1.000
_cell.angle_alpha   90.00
_cell.angle_beta   90.00
_cell.angle_gamma   90.00
#
_symmetry.space_group_name_H-M   'P 1'
#
loop_
_entity.id
_entity.type
_entity.pdbx_description
1 polymer ?
#
loop_
_entity_poly.entity_id
_entity_poly.type
_entity_poly.pdbx_seq_one_letter_code
_entity_poly.pdbx_strand_id
1 'polypeptide(L)'
;MSMVVERGLARCPRCVAVADYVFIETSERGPCGLRYEVRCRKCGECYREESRPVANLPALVRESLRWPPDCEPVPPRDLRKEMRDKLAVVTERGKSEFDELGKQLHSVYQFTQAWVNERLAARALNQTGGYEGGG
;
A
#
# COMPACT_ATOMS: atom_id res chain seq x y z
N MET A 1 35.48 20.51 33.89
CA MET A 1 36.58 20.50 32.89
C MET A 1 36.09 19.73 31.69
N SER A 2 36.36 20.24 30.48
CA SER A 2 35.99 19.60 29.23
C SER A 2 37.25 19.22 28.45
N MET A 3 37.34 17.96 28.02
CA MET A 3 38.48 17.44 27.27
C MET A 3 38.01 16.82 25.97
N VAL A 4 38.59 17.24 24.84
CA VAL A 4 38.37 16.57 23.56
C VAL A 4 39.12 15.25 23.58
N VAL A 5 38.38 14.14 23.48
CA VAL A 5 38.94 12.78 23.51
C VAL A 5 39.10 12.20 22.12
N GLU A 6 38.27 12.62 21.17
CA GLU A 6 38.35 12.18 19.78
C GLU A 6 37.92 13.32 18.84
N ARG A 7 38.48 13.33 17.63
CA ARG A 7 38.10 14.22 16.53
C ARG A 7 38.24 13.52 15.19
N GLY A 8 37.40 13.88 14.23
CA GLY A 8 37.47 13.34 12.88
C GLY A 8 36.52 14.04 11.91
N LEU A 9 36.19 13.34 10.82
CA LEU A 9 35.29 13.83 9.79
C LEU A 9 33.99 13.03 9.74
N ALA A 10 32.87 13.73 9.67
CA ALA A 10 31.53 13.15 9.55
C ALA A 10 30.72 13.89 8.48
N ARG A 11 29.51 13.40 8.19
CA ARG A 11 28.55 14.10 7.33
C ARG A 11 27.68 15.02 8.17
N CYS A 12 27.51 16.26 7.72
CA CYS A 12 26.58 17.20 8.33
C CYS A 12 25.14 16.65 8.22
N PRO A 13 24.39 16.53 9.33
CA PRO A 13 23.01 16.04 9.29
C PRO A 13 22.06 16.90 8.45
N ARG A 14 22.38 18.19 8.27
CA ARG A 14 21.54 19.14 7.52
C ARG A 14 21.85 19.18 6.03
N CYS A 15 23.13 19.31 5.65
CA CYS A 15 23.51 19.54 4.25
C CYS A 15 24.40 18.44 3.64
N VAL A 16 24.72 17.39 4.40
CA VAL A 16 25.49 16.21 3.96
C VAL A 16 26.93 16.53 3.49
N ALA A 17 27.37 17.77 3.64
CA ALA A 17 28.77 18.14 3.44
C ALA A 17 29.67 17.47 4.47
N VAL A 18 30.96 17.32 4.13
CA VAL A 18 31.97 16.91 5.09
C VAL A 18 32.09 17.98 6.17
N ALA A 19 32.07 17.55 7.43
CA ALA A 19 32.11 18.39 8.61
C ALA A 19 33.05 17.78 9.66
N ASP A 20 33.60 18.62 10.52
CA ASP A 20 34.43 18.19 11.64
C ASP A 20 33.52 17.64 12.75
N TYR A 21 33.82 16.45 13.29
CA TYR A 21 33.20 15.98 14.53
C TYR A 21 34.21 15.93 15.68
N VAL A 22 33.71 16.06 16.90
CA VAL A 22 34.48 15.89 18.14
C VAL A 22 33.68 15.17 19.21
N PHE A 23 34.36 14.35 20.00
CA PHE A 23 33.85 13.84 21.26
C PHE A 23 34.53 14.56 22.41
N ILE A 24 33.74 15.06 23.36
CA ILE A 24 34.17 15.88 24.48
C ILE A 24 33.72 15.20 25.77
N GLU A 25 34.66 14.75 26.59
CA GLU A 25 34.36 14.34 27.96
C GLU A 25 34.10 15.57 28.82
N THR A 26 33.02 15.52 29.60
CA THR A 26 32.61 16.59 30.52
C THR A 26 32.58 16.05 31.95
N SER A 27 33.43 16.62 32.82
CA SER A 27 33.58 16.16 34.22
C SER A 27 32.77 16.96 35.25
N GLU A 28 31.84 17.81 34.81
CA GLU A 28 31.30 18.86 35.67
C GLU A 28 30.20 18.41 36.63
N ARG A 29 29.52 17.27 36.39
CA ARG A 29 28.45 16.75 37.26
C ARG A 29 28.29 15.23 37.14
N GLY A 30 28.90 14.48 38.05
CA GLY A 30 28.68 13.02 38.15
C GLY A 30 29.36 12.20 37.05
N PRO A 31 28.97 10.93 36.83
CA PRO A 31 29.73 9.98 36.01
C PRO A 31 29.98 10.56 34.62
N CYS A 32 31.22 10.42 34.14
CA CYS A 32 31.78 11.13 32.98
C CYS A 32 30.80 11.17 31.80
N GLY A 33 30.18 12.33 31.57
CA GLY A 33 29.34 12.55 30.40
C GLY A 33 30.20 12.73 29.16
N LEU A 34 29.75 12.20 28.02
CA LEU A 34 30.42 12.32 26.73
C LEU A 34 29.53 13.09 25.77
N ARG A 35 30.02 14.19 25.22
CA ARG A 35 29.30 15.03 24.26
C ARG A 35 29.86 14.84 22.86
N TYR A 36 29.01 14.45 21.93
CA TYR A 36 29.31 14.41 20.51
C TYR A 36 28.89 15.75 19.87
N GLU A 37 29.79 16.39 19.12
CA GLU A 37 29.48 17.61 18.36
C GLU A 37 29.92 17.47 16.90
N VAL A 38 29.08 17.90 15.95
CA VAL A 38 29.42 18.02 14.52
C VAL A 38 29.31 19.48 14.09
N ARG A 39 30.38 20.04 13.52
CA ARG A 39 30.49 21.45 13.14
C ARG A 39 30.66 21.57 11.63
N CYS A 40 29.59 21.99 10.95
CA CYS A 40 29.62 22.17 9.51
C CYS A 40 30.01 23.60 9.12
N ARG A 41 31.15 23.75 8.44
CA ARG A 41 31.59 25.05 7.91
C ARG A 41 30.84 25.49 6.65
N LYS A 42 30.19 24.55 5.95
CA LYS A 42 29.44 24.84 4.72
C LYS A 42 28.11 25.54 5.01
N CYS A 43 27.30 24.98 5.91
CA CYS A 43 25.98 25.52 6.23
C CYS A 43 25.89 26.17 7.61
N GLY A 44 26.97 26.18 8.39
CA GLY A 44 27.04 26.83 9.71
C GLY A 44 26.41 26.03 10.86
N GLU A 45 25.81 24.88 10.59
CA GLU A 45 25.14 24.08 11.62
C GLU A 45 26.11 23.46 12.60
N CYS A 46 25.68 23.39 13.85
CA CYS A 46 26.36 22.69 14.93
C CYS A 46 25.39 21.70 15.58
N TYR A 47 25.49 20.43 15.21
CA TYR A 47 24.76 19.35 15.89
C TYR A 47 25.49 18.98 17.18
N ARG A 48 24.74 18.72 18.25
CA ARG A 48 25.28 18.34 19.56
C ARG A 48 24.40 17.30 20.23
N GLU A 49 25.03 16.30 20.82
CA GLU A 49 24.36 15.23 21.55
C GLU A 49 25.11 14.94 22.84
N GLU A 50 24.43 15.03 23.99
CA GLU A 50 24.99 14.67 25.28
C GLU A 50 24.63 13.22 25.60
N SER A 51 25.62 12.35 25.65
CA SER A 51 25.46 11.01 26.22
C SER A 51 25.88 11.05 27.70
N ARG A 52 24.97 10.61 28.56
CA ARG A 52 25.26 10.42 29.99
C ARG A 52 25.22 8.92 30.28
N PRO A 53 26.22 8.37 30.99
CA PRO A 53 26.10 7.03 31.50
C PRO A 53 24.89 6.98 32.44
N VAL A 54 23.85 6.25 32.02
CA VAL A 54 22.68 6.02 32.86
C VAL A 54 23.13 5.13 34.00
N ALA A 55 23.09 5.66 35.23
CA ALA A 55 23.44 4.91 36.42
C ALA A 55 22.48 3.72 36.56
N ASN A 56 23.01 2.50 36.34
CA ASN A 56 22.44 1.22 36.74
C ASN A 56 20.90 1.18 36.79
N LEU A 57 20.24 1.31 35.63
CA LEU A 57 18.96 0.62 35.50
C LEU A 57 19.31 -0.88 35.62
N PRO A 58 18.68 -1.65 36.54
CA PRO A 58 18.85 -3.10 36.53
C PRO A 58 18.55 -3.51 35.09
N ALA A 59 19.48 -4.24 34.46
CA ALA A 59 19.45 -4.60 33.05
C ALA A 59 18.10 -5.23 32.70
N LEU A 60 17.12 -4.38 32.38
CA LEU A 60 15.73 -4.76 32.20
C LEU A 60 15.70 -5.24 30.77
N VAL A 61 15.97 -6.55 30.70
CA VAL A 61 15.94 -7.36 29.50
C VAL A 61 16.91 -6.82 28.45
N ARG A 62 18.10 -7.42 28.43
CA ARG A 62 18.86 -7.62 27.19
C ARG A 62 17.99 -8.49 26.28
N GLU A 63 16.89 -7.92 25.80
CA GLU A 63 16.21 -8.38 24.61
C GLU A 63 17.33 -8.24 23.60
N SER A 64 17.96 -9.38 23.31
CA SER A 64 19.06 -9.40 22.37
C SER A 64 18.46 -8.81 21.12
N LEU A 65 18.84 -7.57 20.78
CA LEU A 65 18.42 -6.90 19.56
C LEU A 65 18.85 -7.84 18.45
N ARG A 66 17.94 -8.72 18.06
CA ARG A 66 18.21 -9.74 17.07
C ARG A 66 18.01 -8.99 15.79
N TRP A 67 19.13 -8.55 15.21
CA TRP A 67 19.11 -7.97 13.89
C TRP A 67 18.33 -8.94 12.98
N PRO A 68 17.38 -8.45 12.18
CA PRO A 68 16.73 -9.29 11.20
C PRO A 68 17.81 -10.05 10.42
N PRO A 69 17.68 -11.36 10.21
CA PRO A 69 18.62 -12.06 9.36
C PRO A 69 18.71 -11.35 8.01
N ASP A 70 19.90 -11.32 7.43
CA ASP A 70 20.09 -10.75 6.10
C ASP A 70 19.21 -11.51 5.11
N CYS A 71 18.11 -10.89 4.69
CA CYS A 71 17.22 -11.46 3.70
C CYS A 71 17.87 -11.27 2.32
N GLU A 72 17.94 -12.35 1.53
CA GLU A 72 18.29 -12.19 0.12
C GLU A 72 17.29 -11.24 -0.58
N PRO A 73 17.77 -10.39 -1.51
CA PRO A 73 16.89 -9.50 -2.25
C PRO A 73 15.85 -10.34 -2.99
N VAL A 74 14.58 -10.12 -2.66
CA VAL A 74 13.46 -10.75 -3.38
C VAL A 74 13.61 -10.39 -4.86
N PRO A 75 13.59 -11.38 -5.77
CA PRO A 75 13.74 -11.10 -7.19
C PRO A 75 12.69 -10.07 -7.65
N PRO A 76 13.04 -9.16 -8.56
CA PRO A 76 12.11 -8.15 -9.05
C PRO A 76 10.85 -8.81 -9.59
N ARG A 77 9.71 -8.53 -8.96
CA ARG A 77 8.42 -9.03 -9.43
C ARG A 77 8.03 -8.23 -10.68
N ASP A 78 7.64 -8.93 -11.74
CA ASP A 78 7.02 -8.28 -12.90
C ASP A 78 5.56 -7.94 -12.59
N LEU A 79 5.36 -6.77 -11.98
CA LEU A 79 4.05 -6.25 -11.61
C LEU A 79 3.12 -6.15 -12.83
N ARG A 80 3.65 -5.89 -14.04
CA ARG A 80 2.83 -5.77 -15.25
C ARG A 80 2.28 -7.12 -15.67
N LYS A 81 3.09 -8.16 -15.61
CA LYS A 81 2.63 -9.53 -15.87
C LYS A 81 1.59 -9.96 -14.84
N GLU A 82 1.84 -9.72 -13.56
CA GLU A 82 0.89 -10.08 -12.49
C GLU A 82 -0.46 -9.37 -12.64
N MET A 83 -0.46 -8.08 -12.99
CA MET A 83 -1.70 -7.33 -13.26
C MET A 83 -2.43 -7.85 -14.50
N ARG A 84 -1.71 -8.22 -15.56
CA ARG A 84 -2.29 -8.78 -16.78
C ARG A 84 -2.97 -10.13 -16.50
N ASP A 85 -2.30 -11.00 -15.74
CA ASP A 85 -2.83 -12.32 -15.41
C ASP A 85 -4.10 -12.20 -14.54
N LYS A 86 -4.11 -11.29 -13.56
CA LYS A 86 -5.31 -11.00 -12.75
C LYS A 86 -6.45 -10.42 -13.60
N LEU A 87 -6.13 -9.49 -14.50
CA LEU A 87 -7.14 -8.92 -15.39
C LEU A 87 -7.73 -9.99 -16.30
N ALA A 88 -6.91 -10.90 -16.85
CA ALA A 88 -7.37 -12.00 -17.68
C ALA A 88 -8.39 -12.88 -16.95
N VAL A 89 -8.12 -13.26 -15.70
CA VAL A 89 -9.04 -14.06 -14.88
C VAL A 89 -10.38 -13.33 -14.66
N VAL A 90 -10.34 -12.02 -14.36
CA VAL A 90 -11.55 -11.22 -14.17
C VAL A 90 -12.35 -11.09 -15.47
N THR A 91 -11.68 -10.91 -16.61
CA THR A 91 -12.37 -10.81 -17.90
C THR A 91 -13.05 -12.10 -18.31
N GLU A 92 -12.41 -13.26 -18.08
CA GLU A 92 -13.02 -14.56 -18.39
C GLU A 92 -14.23 -14.84 -17.50
N ARG A 93 -14.13 -14.51 -16.20
CA ARG A 93 -15.29 -14.61 -15.29
C ARG A 93 -16.44 -13.71 -15.74
N GLY A 94 -16.15 -12.45 -16.08
CA GLY A 94 -17.16 -11.50 -16.55
C GLY A 94 -17.88 -11.98 -17.80
N LYS A 95 -17.16 -12.49 -18.81
CA LYS A 95 -17.78 -13.05 -20.03
C LYS A 95 -18.75 -14.18 -19.72
N SER A 96 -18.39 -15.09 -18.81
CA SER A 96 -19.25 -16.21 -18.44
C SER A 96 -20.55 -15.76 -17.78
N GLU A 97 -20.48 -14.74 -16.92
CA GLU A 97 -21.65 -14.16 -16.25
C GLU A 97 -22.55 -13.40 -17.25
N PHE A 98 -21.96 -12.66 -18.20
CA PHE A 98 -22.72 -11.97 -19.26
C PHE A 98 -23.38 -12.92 -20.26
N ASP A 99 -22.72 -14.00 -20.64
CA ASP A 99 -23.30 -15.02 -21.54
C ASP A 99 -24.51 -15.71 -20.90
N GLU A 100 -24.45 -15.96 -19.59
CA GLU A 100 -25.57 -16.56 -18.85
C GLU A 100 -26.76 -15.60 -18.75
N LEU A 101 -26.50 -14.32 -18.46
CA LEU A 101 -27.53 -13.27 -18.50
C LEU A 101 -28.11 -13.09 -19.91
N GLY A 102 -27.28 -13.18 -20.95
CA GLY A 102 -27.72 -13.12 -22.34
C GLY A 102 -28.69 -14.23 -22.71
N LYS A 103 -28.42 -15.47 -22.27
CA LYS A 103 -29.31 -16.62 -22.47
C LYS A 103 -30.64 -16.44 -21.73
N GLN A 104 -30.61 -15.92 -20.50
CA GLN A 104 -31.82 -15.62 -19.73
C GLN A 104 -32.66 -14.51 -20.36
N LEU A 105 -32.04 -13.43 -20.83
CA LEU A 105 -32.77 -12.35 -21.52
C LEU A 105 -33.40 -12.84 -22.83
N HIS A 106 -32.67 -13.66 -23.58
CA HIS A 106 -33.17 -14.22 -24.84
C HIS A 106 -34.38 -15.14 -24.62
N SER A 107 -34.37 -15.97 -23.57
CA SER A 107 -35.52 -16.83 -23.25
C SER A 107 -36.76 -16.04 -22.85
N VAL A 108 -36.60 -14.98 -22.03
CA VAL A 108 -37.69 -14.07 -21.65
C VAL A 108 -38.25 -13.33 -22.87
N TYR A 109 -37.38 -12.89 -23.78
CA TYR A 109 -37.79 -12.25 -25.02
C TYR A 109 -38.63 -13.19 -25.90
N GLN A 110 -38.19 -14.45 -26.10
CA GLN A 110 -38.96 -15.43 -26.87
C GLN A 110 -40.32 -15.73 -26.22
N PHE A 111 -40.36 -15.86 -24.89
CA PHE A 111 -41.61 -16.11 -24.18
C PHE A 111 -42.60 -14.96 -24.33
N THR A 112 -42.13 -13.71 -24.17
CA THR A 112 -42.97 -12.53 -24.34
C THR A 112 -43.48 -12.38 -25.78
N GLN A 113 -42.64 -12.64 -26.77
CA GLN A 113 -43.05 -12.62 -28.18
C GLN A 113 -44.13 -13.68 -28.47
N ALA A 114 -43.96 -14.91 -27.98
CA ALA A 114 -44.95 -15.98 -28.15
C ALA A 114 -46.30 -15.60 -27.52
N TRP A 115 -46.28 -15.07 -26.29
CA TRP A 115 -47.47 -14.61 -25.59
C TRP A 115 -48.19 -13.45 -26.31
N VAL A 116 -47.44 -12.49 -26.86
CA VAL A 116 -48.02 -11.39 -27.64
C VAL A 116 -48.71 -11.93 -28.90
N ASN A 117 -48.05 -12.84 -29.62
CA ASN A 117 -48.59 -13.46 -30.83
C ASN A 117 -49.89 -14.22 -30.53
N GLU A 118 -49.95 -14.98 -29.42
CA GLU A 118 -51.15 -15.68 -28.98
C GLU A 118 -52.31 -14.71 -28.71
N ARG A 119 -52.04 -13.58 -28.03
CA ARG A 119 -53.08 -12.56 -27.78
C ARG A 119 -53.57 -11.88 -29.05
N LEU A 120 -52.70 -11.66 -30.03
CA LEU A 120 -53.09 -11.11 -31.32
C LEU A 120 -53.96 -12.12 -32.10
N ALA A 121 -53.58 -13.40 -32.11
CA ALA A 121 -54.37 -14.45 -32.74
C ALA A 121 -55.76 -14.62 -32.10
N ALA A 122 -55.84 -14.59 -30.76
CA ALA A 122 -57.11 -14.65 -30.03
C ALA A 122 -58.03 -13.46 -30.34
N ARG A 123 -57.47 -12.26 -30.56
CA ARG A 123 -58.26 -11.07 -30.97
C ARG A 123 -58.76 -11.17 -32.41
N ALA A 124 -57.95 -11.71 -33.32
CA ALA A 124 -58.34 -11.90 -34.71
C ALA A 124 -59.53 -12.85 -34.85
N LEU A 125 -59.56 -13.96 -34.10
CA LEU A 125 -60.69 -14.90 -34.07
C LEU A 125 -61.98 -14.30 -33.53
N ASN A 126 -61.90 -13.38 -32.56
CA ASN A 126 -63.06 -12.68 -32.02
C ASN A 126 -63.64 -11.61 -32.97
N GLN A 127 -62.85 -11.09 -33.92
CA GLN A 127 -63.34 -10.16 -34.94
C GLN A 127 -64.11 -10.85 -36.09
N THR A 128 -63.84 -12.13 -36.33
CA THR A 128 -64.53 -12.91 -37.38
C THR A 128 -65.88 -13.49 -36.96
N GLY A 129 -66.32 -13.28 -35.71
CA GLY A 129 -67.53 -13.89 -35.15
C GLY A 129 -68.78 -12.99 -35.06
N GLY A 130 -68.77 -11.78 -35.63
CA GLY A 130 -69.82 -10.78 -35.38
C GLY A 130 -70.41 -10.11 -36.62
N TYR A 131 -71.25 -10.82 -37.39
CA TYR A 131 -72.45 -10.41 -38.16
C TYR A 131 -72.85 -11.65 -39.02
N GLU A 132 -74.09 -12.14 -39.15
CA GLU A 132 -75.40 -11.50 -39.31
C GLU A 132 -76.51 -12.34 -38.66
N GLY A 133 -77.43 -11.64 -38.00
CA GLY A 133 -78.72 -12.16 -37.59
C GLY A 133 -79.62 -10.99 -37.19
N GLY A 134 -80.49 -10.56 -38.10
CA GLY A 134 -81.55 -9.59 -37.79
C GLY A 134 -82.04 -8.80 -39.01
N GLY A 135 -83.29 -9.04 -39.40
CA GLY A 135 -84.02 -8.26 -40.41
C GLY A 135 -84.99 -9.10 -41.22
#